data_AF-A0A2Y9RMM3-F1
#
_entry.id   AF-A0A2Y9RMM3-F1
#
_cell.length_a   1.000
_cell.length_b   1.000
_cell.length_c   1.000
_cell.angle_alpha   90.00
_cell.angle_beta   90.00
_cell.angle_gamma   90.00
#
_symmetry.space_group_name_H-M   'P 1'
#
loop_
_entity.id
_entity.type
_entity.pdbx_description
1 polymer ?
#
loop_
_entity_poly.entity_id
_entity_poly.type
_entity_poly.pdbx_seq_one_letter_code
_entity_poly.pdbx_strand_id
1 'polypeptide(L)'
;MKHSRFLVGLILAALILQESYNKITVEEHEDKVILKCDGNISRIEGTEGNRLSDNKSLVLGKSIQDPQGMYQCTEKEAEFALQVYYRMCQNCVELDSTTLVGIVITDIIATLLLALGVYCFAGHETGRLSRAADTQALLRNDQLYQPLRDRNDGQYSRLGGNWPRNK
;
A
#
# COMPACT_ATOMS: atom_id res chain seq x y z
N MET A 1 15.16 -16.59 57.73
CA MET A 1 14.48 -16.18 56.47
C MET A 1 13.20 -15.42 56.78
N LYS A 2 13.25 -14.11 57.06
CA LYS A 2 12.03 -13.33 57.39
C LYS A 2 12.13 -11.83 57.05
N HIS A 3 12.91 -11.49 56.01
CA HIS A 3 13.09 -10.10 55.56
C HIS A 3 12.71 -9.85 54.09
N SER A 4 12.32 -10.88 53.34
CA SER A 4 12.05 -10.75 51.88
C SER A 4 10.61 -10.35 51.53
N ARG A 5 9.65 -10.41 52.48
CA ARG A 5 8.24 -10.12 52.22
C ARG A 5 7.84 -8.65 52.36
N PHE A 6 8.63 -7.83 53.06
CA PHE A 6 8.33 -6.40 53.25
C PHE A 6 8.77 -5.53 52.05
N LEU A 7 9.72 -6.00 51.24
CA LEU A 7 10.18 -5.25 50.06
C LEU A 7 9.21 -5.36 48.86
N VAL A 8 8.40 -6.42 48.79
CA VAL A 8 7.39 -6.58 47.72
C VAL A 8 6.17 -5.68 47.95
N GLY A 9 5.84 -5.35 49.21
CA GLY A 9 4.74 -4.44 49.54
C GLY A 9 5.04 -2.96 49.26
N LEU A 10 6.31 -2.56 49.35
CA LEU A 10 6.73 -1.17 49.08
C LEU A 10 6.77 -0.84 47.57
N ILE A 11 6.93 -1.84 46.70
CA ILE A 11 6.95 -1.63 45.25
C ILE A 11 5.53 -1.48 44.69
N LEU A 12 4.49 -2.03 45.33
CA LEU A 12 3.10 -1.86 44.90
C LEU A 12 2.48 -0.50 45.28
N ALA A 13 3.05 0.23 46.24
CA ALA A 13 2.53 1.53 46.67
C ALA A 13 2.98 2.70 45.77
N ALA A 14 3.99 2.50 44.91
CA ALA A 14 4.55 3.56 44.08
C ALA A 14 3.76 3.85 42.79
N LEU A 15 2.72 3.08 42.48
CA LEU A 15 1.93 3.24 41.24
C LEU A 15 0.66 4.09 41.40
N ILE A 16 0.48 4.78 42.53
CA ILE A 16 -0.66 5.69 42.75
C ILE A 16 -0.20 7.15 42.72
N LEU A 17 0.55 7.54 41.69
CA LEU A 17 0.45 8.92 41.20
C LEU A 17 -0.71 8.97 40.20
N GLN A 18 -1.94 8.94 40.71
CA GLN A 18 -3.05 9.59 40.01
C GLN A 18 -2.85 11.09 40.16
N GLU A 19 -1.96 11.65 39.36
CA GLU A 19 -2.12 13.04 38.96
C GLU A 19 -3.27 13.06 37.95
N SER A 20 -4.51 13.18 38.45
CA SER A 20 -5.57 13.76 37.62
C SER A 20 -5.25 15.25 37.50
N TYR A 21 -4.30 15.59 36.65
CA TYR A 21 -4.23 16.94 36.14
C TYR A 21 -5.52 17.16 35.36
N ASN A 22 -6.42 17.97 35.91
CA ASN A 22 -7.65 18.40 35.25
C ASN A 22 -7.29 19.02 33.90
N LYS A 23 -7.33 18.19 32.86
CA LYS A 23 -6.84 18.50 31.52
C LYS A 23 -8.00 18.35 30.57
N ILE A 24 -8.26 19.41 29.81
CA ILE A 24 -9.21 19.37 28.69
C ILE A 24 -8.73 18.29 27.72
N THR A 25 -9.56 17.28 27.47
CA THR A 25 -9.25 16.22 26.50
C THR A 25 -9.86 16.57 25.15
N VAL A 26 -9.08 16.34 24.10
CA VAL A 26 -9.53 16.47 22.71
C VAL A 26 -9.71 15.06 22.18
N GLU A 27 -10.94 14.72 21.84
CA GLU A 27 -11.28 13.45 21.22
C GLU A 27 -11.74 13.68 19.78
N GLU A 28 -11.33 12.79 18.90
CA GLU A 28 -11.79 12.75 17.52
C GLU A 28 -12.66 11.51 17.32
N HIS A 29 -13.94 11.72 17.05
CA HIS A 29 -14.91 10.64 16.85
C HIS A 29 -15.73 10.94 15.59
N GLU A 30 -15.78 10.00 14.63
CA GLU A 30 -16.49 10.17 13.35
C GLU A 30 -16.13 11.49 12.63
N ASP A 31 -14.84 11.80 12.52
CA ASP A 31 -14.30 13.05 11.97
C ASP A 31 -14.74 14.32 12.70
N LYS A 32 -15.36 14.22 13.88
CA LYS A 32 -15.74 15.39 14.69
C LYS A 32 -14.74 15.60 15.80
N VAL A 33 -14.36 16.86 15.98
CA VAL A 33 -13.50 17.28 17.10
C VAL A 33 -14.38 17.60 18.29
N ILE A 34 -14.17 16.88 19.39
CA ILE A 34 -14.95 16.98 20.61
C ILE A 34 -14.01 17.35 21.75
N LEU A 35 -14.27 18.47 22.40
CA LEU A 35 -13.61 18.85 23.65
C LEU A 35 -14.39 18.28 24.82
N LYS A 36 -13.71 17.60 25.74
CA LYS A 36 -14.29 17.10 26.99
C LYS A 36 -13.59 17.70 28.20
N CYS A 37 -14.39 18.06 29.19
CA CYS A 37 -13.93 18.54 30.49
C CYS A 37 -14.99 18.22 31.55
N ASP A 38 -14.57 18.01 32.80
CA ASP A 38 -15.50 17.79 33.91
C ASP A 38 -16.23 19.06 34.37
N GLY A 39 -15.65 20.23 34.05
CA GLY A 39 -16.20 21.56 34.31
C GLY A 39 -17.02 22.16 33.17
N ASN A 40 -17.28 23.47 33.26
CA ASN A 40 -17.99 24.23 32.22
C ASN A 40 -16.99 24.72 31.16
N ILE A 41 -17.26 24.40 29.90
CA ILE A 41 -16.44 24.81 28.76
C ILE A 41 -17.00 26.10 28.16
N SER A 42 -16.20 27.17 28.17
CA SER A 42 -16.45 28.43 27.48
C SER A 42 -15.49 28.61 26.29
N ARG A 43 -15.98 29.29 25.25
CA ARG A 43 -15.16 29.75 24.13
C ARG A 43 -14.67 31.16 24.44
N ILE A 44 -13.37 31.39 24.30
CA ILE A 44 -12.79 32.73 24.32
C ILE A 44 -12.84 33.30 22.91
N GLU A 45 -12.32 32.53 21.95
CA GLU A 45 -12.17 32.94 20.55
C GLU A 45 -12.13 31.72 19.62
N GLY A 46 -12.49 31.86 18.34
CA GLY A 46 -12.28 30.80 17.33
C GLY A 46 -13.56 30.21 16.74
N THR A 47 -13.67 28.90 16.55
CA THR A 47 -14.83 28.24 15.95
C THR A 47 -16.01 28.12 16.92
N GLU A 48 -17.25 28.32 16.44
CA GLU A 48 -18.44 28.03 17.25
C GLU A 48 -18.70 26.55 17.37
N GLY A 49 -18.77 26.06 18.61
CA GLY A 49 -19.07 24.67 18.92
C GLY A 49 -20.49 24.49 19.46
N ASN A 50 -21.07 23.33 19.18
CA ASN A 50 -22.36 22.92 19.74
C ASN A 50 -22.14 22.16 21.05
N ARG A 51 -22.84 22.56 22.12
CA ARG A 51 -22.80 21.84 23.40
C ARG A 51 -23.64 20.57 23.31
N LEU A 52 -23.07 19.46 23.78
CA LEU A 52 -23.83 18.22 23.98
C LEU A 52 -24.62 18.32 25.29
N SER A 53 -25.72 17.56 25.41
CA SER A 53 -26.68 17.63 26.53
C SER A 53 -26.05 17.53 27.92
N ASP A 54 -24.86 16.95 28.05
CA ASP A 54 -24.16 16.78 29.33
C ASP A 54 -23.42 18.03 29.82
N ASN A 55 -23.38 19.14 29.06
CA ASN A 55 -22.63 20.38 29.32
C ASN A 55 -21.10 20.22 29.52
N LYS A 56 -20.60 18.98 29.56
CA LYS A 56 -19.20 18.58 29.73
C LYS A 56 -18.46 18.38 28.40
N SER A 57 -19.19 18.36 27.29
CA SER A 57 -18.61 18.17 25.96
C SER A 57 -19.05 19.26 24.99
N LEU A 58 -18.08 19.76 24.22
CA LEU A 58 -18.25 20.78 23.19
C LEU A 58 -17.79 20.22 21.85
N VAL A 59 -18.69 20.15 20.87
CA VAL A 59 -18.41 19.66 19.53
C VAL A 59 -18.04 20.83 18.63
N LEU A 60 -16.81 20.88 18.14
CA LEU A 60 -16.31 21.97 17.28
C LEU A 60 -16.67 21.81 15.79
N GLY A 61 -17.34 20.71 15.45
CA GLY A 61 -17.67 20.36 14.08
C GLY A 61 -16.69 19.33 13.51
N LYS A 62 -16.61 19.26 12.18
CA LYS A 62 -15.74 18.29 11.52
C LYS A 62 -14.29 18.76 11.52
N SER A 63 -13.37 17.84 11.72
CA SER A 63 -11.92 18.05 11.67
C SER A 63 -11.48 18.72 10.36
N ILE A 64 -12.08 18.34 9.23
CA ILE A 64 -11.85 18.93 7.89
C ILE A 64 -12.23 20.42 7.75
N GLN A 65 -12.99 20.98 8.68
CA GLN A 65 -13.34 22.41 8.65
C GLN A 65 -12.29 23.28 9.32
N ASP A 66 -11.15 22.68 9.70
CA ASP A 66 -10.05 23.34 10.41
C ASP A 66 -10.55 24.12 11.63
N PRO A 67 -11.19 23.45 12.62
CA PRO A 67 -11.61 24.13 13.83
C PRO A 67 -10.39 24.69 14.57
N GLN A 68 -10.39 26.00 14.81
CA GLN A 68 -9.31 26.71 15.47
C GLN A 68 -9.89 27.62 16.55
N GLY A 69 -9.21 27.78 17.68
CA GLY A 69 -9.71 28.65 18.74
C GLY A 69 -9.07 28.45 20.10
N MET A 70 -9.41 29.34 21.01
CA MET A 70 -9.06 29.30 22.41
C MET A 70 -10.30 28.94 23.23
N TYR A 71 -10.21 27.83 23.96
CA TYR A 71 -11.29 27.34 24.80
C TYR A 71 -10.82 27.29 26.25
N GLN A 72 -11.71 27.63 27.17
CA GLN A 72 -11.44 27.62 28.59
C GLN A 72 -12.38 26.62 29.25
N CYS A 73 -11.84 25.81 30.15
CA CYS A 73 -12.64 25.01 31.05
C CYS A 73 -12.48 25.54 32.47
N THR A 74 -13.62 25.75 33.12
CA THR A 74 -13.72 26.17 34.52
C THR A 74 -14.23 24.99 35.33
N GLU A 75 -13.36 24.41 36.16
CA GLU A 75 -13.73 23.33 37.06
C GLU A 75 -13.42 23.73 38.49
N LYS A 76 -14.49 23.96 39.28
CA LYS A 76 -14.43 24.48 40.65
C LYS A 76 -13.70 25.82 40.71
N GLU A 77 -12.38 25.81 40.95
CA GLU A 77 -11.50 26.98 41.13
C GLU A 77 -10.27 26.95 40.20
N ALA A 78 -10.12 25.90 39.40
CA ALA A 78 -9.03 25.78 38.45
C ALA A 78 -9.52 26.14 37.05
N GLU A 79 -8.84 27.11 36.43
CA GLU A 79 -9.11 27.55 35.07
C GLU A 79 -8.02 27.03 34.15
N PHE A 80 -8.42 26.31 33.10
CA PHE A 80 -7.51 25.78 32.10
C PHE A 80 -7.90 26.31 30.74
N ALA A 81 -6.92 26.84 30.00
CA ALA A 81 -7.11 27.24 28.62
C ALA A 81 -6.40 26.25 27.68
N LEU A 82 -7.06 25.92 26.58
CA LEU A 82 -6.53 25.08 25.50
C LEU A 82 -6.64 25.84 24.18
N GLN A 83 -5.52 25.91 23.46
CA GLN A 83 -5.52 26.34 22.06
C GLN A 83 -5.70 25.13 21.16
N VAL A 84 -6.79 25.11 20.41
CA VAL A 84 -7.06 24.13 19.37
C VAL A 84 -6.61 24.72 18.04
N TYR A 85 -5.74 24.01 17.34
CA TYR A 85 -5.28 24.40 16.02
C TYR A 85 -5.29 23.18 15.09
N TYR A 86 -6.36 23.04 14.30
CA TYR A 86 -6.43 22.06 13.23
C TYR A 86 -5.99 22.69 11.91
N ARG A 87 -5.20 21.93 11.16
CA ARG A 87 -4.81 22.24 9.78
C ARG A 87 -4.85 20.95 8.97
N MET A 88 -6.02 20.64 8.44
CA MET A 88 -6.22 19.52 7.54
C MET A 88 -5.73 19.89 6.15
N CYS A 89 -5.01 18.97 5.51
CA CYS A 89 -4.74 19.09 4.09
C CYS A 89 -5.88 18.44 3.29
N GLN A 90 -6.43 19.17 2.33
CA GLN A 90 -7.50 18.69 1.44
C GLN A 90 -7.14 17.44 0.61
N ASN A 91 -5.85 17.07 0.54
CA ASN A 91 -5.34 15.93 -0.22
C ASN A 91 -4.33 15.06 0.57
N CYS A 92 -4.32 15.16 1.90
CA CYS A 92 -3.48 14.27 2.71
C CYS A 92 -4.18 12.91 2.86
N VAL A 93 -3.49 11.83 2.48
CA VAL A 93 -3.93 10.46 2.72
C VAL A 93 -3.08 9.91 3.86
N GLU A 94 -3.73 9.40 4.89
CA GLU A 94 -3.04 8.68 5.96
C GLU A 94 -2.60 7.31 5.41
N LEU A 95 -1.30 7.14 5.18
CA LEU A 95 -0.75 5.85 4.77
C LEU A 95 -0.38 5.04 6.00
N ASP A 96 -1.22 4.05 6.32
CA ASP A 96 -0.82 2.99 7.25
C ASP A 96 0.26 2.09 6.62
N SER A 97 1.13 1.54 7.47
CA SER A 97 2.20 0.64 7.08
C SER A 97 1.65 -0.59 6.33
N THR A 98 0.48 -1.09 6.73
CA THR A 98 -0.19 -2.21 6.07
C THR A 98 -0.59 -1.85 4.65
N THR A 99 -1.16 -0.65 4.45
CA THR A 99 -1.60 -0.15 3.15
C THR A 99 -0.42 0.06 2.21
N LEU A 100 0.68 0.63 2.71
CA LEU A 100 1.91 0.80 1.94
C LEU A 100 2.47 -0.54 1.46
N VAL A 101 2.57 -1.53 2.36
CA VAL A 101 3.03 -2.87 2.01
C VAL A 101 2.10 -3.53 1.00
N GLY A 102 0.77 -3.36 1.16
CA GLY A 102 -0.22 -3.84 0.22
C GLY A 102 0.02 -3.31 -1.20
N ILE A 103 0.19 -1.99 -1.32
CA ILE A 103 0.48 -1.32 -2.60
C ILE A 103 1.74 -1.91 -3.25
N VAL A 104 2.82 -2.04 -2.48
CA VAL A 104 4.10 -2.59 -2.98
C VAL A 104 3.93 -4.03 -3.47
N ILE A 105 3.25 -4.90 -2.70
CA ILE A 105 3.05 -6.29 -3.07
C ILE A 105 2.21 -6.40 -4.34
N THR A 106 1.12 -5.63 -4.43
CA THR A 106 0.27 -5.63 -5.64
C THR A 106 1.01 -5.15 -6.88
N ASP A 107 1.89 -4.15 -6.75
CA ASP A 107 2.72 -3.67 -7.86
C ASP A 107 3.72 -4.73 -8.35
N ILE A 108 4.35 -5.45 -7.42
CA ILE A 108 5.24 -6.59 -7.73
C ILE A 108 4.48 -7.70 -8.47
N ILE A 109 3.27 -8.05 -8.02
CA ILE A 109 2.45 -9.09 -8.66
C ILE A 109 2.03 -8.63 -10.07
N ALA A 110 1.55 -7.38 -10.20
CA ALA A 110 1.13 -6.83 -11.48
C ALA A 110 2.28 -6.82 -12.51
N THR A 111 3.46 -6.36 -12.09
CA THR A 111 4.66 -6.34 -12.94
C THR A 111 5.12 -7.76 -13.32
N LEU A 112 5.06 -8.73 -12.42
CA LEU A 112 5.34 -10.14 -12.74
C LEU A 112 4.37 -10.72 -13.76
N LEU A 113 3.07 -10.45 -13.60
CA LEU A 113 2.05 -10.91 -14.56
C LEU A 113 2.25 -10.29 -15.94
N LEU A 114 2.55 -8.99 -15.99
CA LEU A 114 2.88 -8.32 -17.25
C LEU A 114 4.15 -8.90 -17.90
N ALA A 115 5.20 -9.15 -17.11
CA ALA A 115 6.44 -9.75 -17.59
C ALA A 115 6.21 -11.16 -18.15
N LEU A 116 5.45 -12.01 -17.44
CA LEU A 116 5.06 -13.34 -17.92
C LEU A 116 4.21 -13.26 -19.19
N GLY A 117 3.27 -12.32 -19.25
CA GLY A 117 2.45 -12.10 -20.45
C GLY A 117 3.30 -11.78 -21.68
N VAL A 118 4.24 -10.84 -21.56
CA VAL A 118 5.18 -10.49 -22.63
C VAL A 118 6.10 -11.66 -22.98
N TYR A 119 6.62 -12.36 -21.97
CA TYR A 119 7.48 -13.53 -22.17
C TYR A 119 6.76 -14.65 -22.94
N CYS A 120 5.53 -14.97 -22.55
CA CYS A 120 4.71 -15.97 -23.24
C CYS A 120 4.33 -15.52 -24.66
N PHE A 121 4.03 -14.23 -24.85
CA PHE A 121 3.70 -13.69 -26.17
C PHE A 121 4.90 -13.78 -27.14
N ALA A 122 6.08 -13.33 -26.71
CA ALA A 122 7.30 -13.42 -27.52
C ALA A 122 7.79 -14.87 -27.72
N GLY A 123 7.55 -15.75 -26.74
CA GLY A 123 7.88 -17.17 -26.83
C GLY A 123 6.97 -17.96 -27.78
N HIS A 124 5.73 -17.51 -28.02
CA HIS A 124 4.80 -18.20 -28.91
C HIS A 124 5.25 -18.16 -30.38
N GLU A 125 5.93 -17.09 -30.80
CA GLU A 125 6.42 -16.97 -32.18
C GLU A 125 7.71 -17.77 -32.45
N THR A 126 8.44 -18.19 -31.41
CA THR A 126 9.80 -18.77 -31.56
C THR A 126 9.90 -20.29 -31.48
N GLY A 127 8.79 -21.06 -31.35
CA GLY A 127 8.98 -22.48 -31.04
C GLY A 127 7.82 -23.45 -31.21
N ARG A 128 6.92 -23.29 -32.19
CA ARG A 128 6.08 -24.41 -32.63
C ARG A 128 5.53 -24.30 -34.05
N LEU A 129 6.41 -24.10 -35.03
CA LEU A 129 6.16 -24.67 -36.35
C LEU A 129 6.14 -26.18 -36.17
N SER A 130 4.94 -26.77 -36.25
CA SER A 130 4.71 -28.20 -36.33
C SER A 130 5.40 -28.75 -37.58
N ARG A 131 6.73 -28.89 -37.53
CA ARG A 131 7.57 -29.44 -38.61
C ARG A 131 7.14 -30.86 -38.98
N ALA A 132 6.44 -31.55 -38.08
CA ALA A 132 5.86 -32.86 -38.33
C ALA A 132 4.54 -32.82 -39.12
N ALA A 133 3.70 -31.78 -38.97
CA ALA A 133 2.41 -31.74 -39.66
C ALA A 133 2.54 -31.27 -41.13
N ASP A 134 3.39 -30.27 -41.39
CA ASP A 134 3.54 -29.72 -42.75
C ASP A 134 4.37 -30.63 -43.69
N THR A 135 5.30 -31.41 -43.15
CA THR A 135 6.01 -32.41 -43.96
C THR A 135 5.09 -33.56 -44.35
N GLN A 136 4.20 -33.99 -43.46
CA GLN A 136 3.31 -35.13 -43.71
C GLN A 136 2.19 -34.80 -44.72
N ALA A 137 1.78 -33.54 -44.81
CA ALA A 137 0.85 -33.07 -45.85
C ALA A 137 1.50 -33.01 -47.24
N LEU A 138 2.79 -32.69 -47.34
CA LEU A 138 3.53 -32.62 -48.61
C LEU A 138 4.02 -34.00 -49.09
N LEU A 139 4.33 -34.93 -48.19
CA LEU A 139 4.85 -36.27 -48.52
C LEU A 139 3.77 -37.29 -48.91
N ARG A 140 2.48 -36.97 -48.76
CA ARG A 140 1.38 -37.88 -49.14
C ARG A 140 1.25 -38.07 -50.67
N ASN A 141 2.01 -37.29 -51.46
CA ASN A 141 2.00 -37.31 -52.92
C ASN A 141 3.34 -37.76 -53.54
N ASP A 142 4.25 -38.39 -52.78
CA ASP A 142 5.56 -38.86 -53.27
C ASP A 142 5.48 -39.98 -54.34
N GLN A 143 4.29 -40.46 -54.69
CA GLN A 143 4.11 -41.42 -55.79
C GLN A 143 3.89 -40.76 -57.16
N LEU A 144 3.75 -39.43 -57.24
CA LEU A 144 3.50 -38.72 -58.51
C LEU A 144 4.73 -38.00 -59.08
N TYR A 145 5.81 -37.84 -58.30
CA TYR A 145 7.05 -37.26 -58.82
C TYR A 145 7.98 -38.36 -59.30
N GLN A 146 8.29 -38.27 -60.60
CA GLN A 146 9.25 -39.13 -61.26
C GLN A 146 10.60 -39.04 -60.53
N PRO A 147 11.22 -40.16 -60.10
CA PRO A 147 12.53 -40.11 -59.47
C PRO A 147 13.51 -39.42 -60.42
N LEU A 148 14.29 -38.48 -59.88
CA LEU A 148 15.37 -37.82 -60.61
C LEU A 148 16.33 -38.89 -61.10
N ARG A 149 16.16 -39.29 -62.36
CA ARG A 149 17.07 -40.17 -63.08
C ARG A 149 18.42 -39.47 -63.09
N ASP A 150 19.45 -40.21 -62.73
CA ASP A 150 20.84 -39.75 -62.61
C ASP A 150 21.21 -38.92 -63.85
N ARG A 151 21.27 -37.60 -63.67
CA ARG A 151 21.37 -36.65 -64.78
C ARG A 151 22.84 -36.53 -65.15
N ASN A 152 23.24 -37.44 -66.02
CA ASN A 152 24.53 -37.45 -66.69
C ASN A 152 24.86 -36.05 -67.28
N ASP A 153 26.00 -35.51 -66.83
CA ASP A 153 26.88 -34.55 -67.51
C ASP A 153 26.24 -33.35 -68.25
N GLY A 154 25.50 -32.51 -67.53
CA GLY A 154 25.19 -31.15 -68.00
C GLY A 154 26.41 -30.22 -67.92
N GLN A 155 26.64 -29.40 -68.96
CA GLN A 155 27.76 -28.44 -69.06
C GLN A 155 27.94 -27.51 -67.84
N TYR A 156 26.88 -27.28 -67.08
CA TYR A 156 26.90 -26.37 -65.93
C TYR A 156 27.26 -27.06 -64.60
N SER A 157 27.36 -28.39 -64.54
CA SER A 157 27.67 -29.14 -63.31
C SER A 157 29.13 -29.01 -62.85
N ARG A 158 30.00 -28.38 -63.66
CA ARG A 158 31.44 -28.25 -63.39
C ARG A 158 31.86 -26.87 -62.89
N LEU A 159 30.92 -25.93 -62.72
CA LEU A 159 31.21 -24.53 -62.36
C LEU A 159 31.45 -24.30 -60.85
N GLY A 160 31.43 -25.35 -60.03
CA GLY A 160 31.59 -25.25 -58.56
C GLY A 160 32.87 -25.88 -58.00
N GLY A 161 33.84 -26.28 -58.82
CA GLY A 161 35.12 -26.77 -58.35
C GLY A 161 36.13 -25.64 -58.31
N ASN A 162 36.57 -25.25 -57.10
CA ASN A 162 37.91 -24.74 -56.74
C ASN A 162 37.81 -23.72 -55.59
N TRP A 163 37.57 -24.19 -54.37
CA TRP A 163 37.99 -23.46 -53.16
C TRP A 163 39.02 -24.32 -52.41
N PRO A 164 40.29 -23.88 -52.32
CA PRO A 164 41.29 -24.60 -51.56
C PRO A 164 40.98 -24.48 -50.06
N ARG A 165 40.75 -25.61 -49.39
CA ARG A 165 40.80 -25.70 -47.94
C ARG A 165 42.27 -25.79 -47.51
N ASN A 166 42.78 -24.75 -46.86
CA ASN A 166 44.05 -24.84 -46.13
C ASN A 166 43.86 -25.74 -44.91
N LYS A 167 44.90 -26.54 -44.64
CA LYS A 167 44.98 -27.55 -43.59
C LYS A 167 45.72 -26.99 -42.38
#